data_AF-A0AAU8M0Y7-F1
#
_entry.id   AF-A0AAU8M0Y7-F1
#
_cell.length_a   1.000
_cell.length_b   1.000
_cell.length_c   1.000
_cell.angle_alpha   90.00
_cell.angle_beta   90.00
_cell.angle_gamma   90.00
#
_symmetry.space_group_name_H-M   'P 1'
#
loop_
_entity.id
_entity.type
_entity.pdbx_description
1 polymer ?
#
loop_
_entity_poly.entity_id
_entity_poly.type
_entity_poly.pdbx_seq_one_letter_code
_entity_poly.pdbx_strand_id
1 'polypeptide(L)'
;MNGFRYIENTTSLNLAEEKCIGCGRCQVVCPHRLFKLVEKKAVLHDANTCIECGACAKNCPVGALSVTPGVGCASLVIASWINKLLGREVITGCC
;
A
#
# COMPACT_ATOMS: atom_id res chain seq x y z
N MET A 1 5.85 -13.55 10.93
CA MET A 1 7.22 -13.29 10.48
C MET A 1 7.67 -12.07 11.26
N ASN A 2 8.48 -12.26 12.30
CA ASN A 2 8.93 -11.18 13.16
C ASN A 2 10.31 -10.72 12.66
N GLY A 3 10.50 -9.43 12.39
CA GLY A 3 11.83 -8.85 12.10
C GLY A 3 11.96 -7.99 10.84
N PHE A 4 10.98 -7.98 9.92
CA PHE A 4 11.01 -7.10 8.75
C PHE A 4 10.44 -5.73 9.10
N ARG A 5 11.25 -4.83 9.66
CA ARG A 5 10.84 -3.44 9.91
C ARG A 5 11.16 -2.59 8.68
N TYR A 6 10.16 -1.87 8.20
CA TYR A 6 10.30 -0.78 7.25
C TYR A 6 10.52 0.55 8.00
N ILE A 7 10.72 1.64 7.26
CA ILE A 7 10.92 2.99 7.82
C ILE A 7 9.65 3.40 8.57
N GLU A 8 9.81 3.84 9.81
CA GLU A 8 8.67 4.14 10.70
C GLU A 8 7.81 5.30 10.18
N ASN A 9 6.48 5.15 10.27
CA ASN A 9 5.50 6.18 9.93
C ASN A 9 5.59 6.73 8.49
N THR A 10 6.05 5.92 7.53
CA THR A 10 6.18 6.33 6.12
C THR A 10 5.12 5.78 5.19
N THR A 11 4.32 4.81 5.64
CA THR A 11 3.36 4.15 4.75
C THR A 11 2.18 5.06 4.41
N SER A 12 1.78 5.03 3.14
CA SER A 12 0.55 5.60 2.60
C SER A 12 -0.71 4.79 2.92
N LEU A 13 -0.56 3.64 3.60
CA LEU A 13 -1.68 2.76 3.95
C LEU A 13 -2.69 3.48 4.85
N ASN A 14 -3.94 3.53 4.41
CA ASN A 14 -5.05 4.09 5.16
C ASN A 14 -6.21 3.09 5.26
N LEU A 15 -6.85 3.05 6.43
CA LEU A 15 -8.03 2.25 6.73
C LEU A 15 -9.17 3.17 7.16
N ALA A 16 -10.22 3.19 6.34
CA ALA A 16 -11.51 3.81 6.64
C ALA A 16 -12.36 2.84 7.47
N GLU A 17 -12.23 2.91 8.80
CA GLU A 17 -12.88 1.99 9.75
C GLU A 17 -14.41 1.97 9.61
N GLU A 18 -15.02 3.10 9.28
CA GLU A 18 -16.45 3.26 9.08
C GLU A 18 -16.97 2.41 7.91
N LYS A 19 -16.16 2.24 6.85
CA LYS A 19 -16.50 1.42 5.68
C LYS A 19 -16.22 -0.07 5.89
N CYS A 20 -15.38 -0.42 6.87
CA CYS A 20 -14.96 -1.79 7.08
C CYS A 20 -16.12 -2.68 7.54
N ILE A 21 -16.39 -3.75 6.79
CA ILE A 21 -17.45 -4.73 7.12
C ILE A 21 -16.92 -5.99 7.84
N GLY A 22 -15.65 -5.99 8.27
CA GLY A 22 -15.08 -7.10 9.03
C GLY A 22 -14.82 -8.39 8.25
N CYS A 23 -14.82 -8.36 6.91
CA CYS A 23 -14.72 -9.58 6.09
C CYS A 23 -13.37 -10.32 6.16
N GLY A 24 -12.34 -9.74 6.76
CA GLY A 24 -11.05 -10.40 6.99
C GLY A 24 -10.15 -10.62 5.77
N ARG A 25 -10.57 -10.25 4.55
CA ARG A 25 -9.75 -10.44 3.33
C ARG A 25 -8.36 -9.81 3.45
N CYS A 26 -8.24 -8.62 4.04
CA CYS A 26 -6.95 -7.95 4.27
C CYS A 26 -5.97 -8.79 5.11
N GLN A 27 -6.48 -9.57 6.08
CA GLN A 27 -5.67 -10.47 6.91
C GLN A 27 -5.12 -11.65 6.09
N VAL A 28 -5.92 -12.17 5.15
CA VAL A 28 -5.55 -13.31 4.30
C VAL A 28 -4.53 -12.92 3.24
N VAL A 29 -4.75 -11.78 2.57
CA VAL A 29 -3.94 -11.36 1.40
C VAL A 29 -2.68 -10.60 1.77
N CYS A 30 -2.52 -10.14 3.01
CA CYS A 30 -1.34 -9.40 3.42
C CYS A 30 -0.17 -10.36 3.70
N PRO A 31 0.91 -10.34 2.89
CA PRO A 31 2.04 -11.25 3.10
C PRO A 31 2.79 -10.97 4.42
N HIS A 32 2.73 -9.73 4.91
CA HIS A 32 3.33 -9.32 6.19
C HIS A 32 2.38 -9.46 7.39
N ARG A 33 1.13 -9.88 7.16
CA ARG A 33 0.11 -10.13 8.20
C ARG A 33 -0.09 -8.96 9.16
N LEU A 34 -0.12 -7.73 8.65
CA LEU A 34 -0.20 -6.50 9.47
C LEU A 34 -1.62 -6.20 10.02
N PHE A 35 -2.64 -6.91 9.56
CA PHE A 35 -4.02 -6.74 10.00
C PHE A 35 -4.40 -7.77 11.06
N LYS A 36 -5.19 -7.32 12.04
CA LYS A 36 -5.98 -8.17 12.94
C LYS A 36 -7.46 -7.81 12.82
N LEU A 37 -8.33 -8.75 13.20
CA LEU A 37 -9.75 -8.46 13.40
C LEU A 37 -10.03 -8.30 14.89
N VAL A 38 -10.57 -7.16 15.27
CA VAL A 38 -11.04 -6.84 16.63
C VAL A 38 -12.47 -6.34 16.49
N GLU A 39 -13.42 -6.91 17.24
CA GLU A 39 -14.82 -6.47 17.22
C GLU A 39 -15.44 -6.35 15.81
N LYS A 40 -15.13 -7.31 14.92
CA LYS A 40 -15.55 -7.31 13.51
C LYS A 40 -15.05 -6.11 12.69
N LYS A 41 -13.98 -5.44 13.12
CA LYS A 41 -13.27 -4.42 12.36
C LYS A 41 -11.82 -4.82 12.15
N ALA A 42 -11.27 -4.45 11.01
CA ALA A 42 -9.84 -4.58 10.77
C ALA A 42 -9.11 -3.54 11.62
N VAL A 43 -7.96 -3.92 12.18
CA VAL A 43 -7.07 -3.04 12.94
C VAL A 43 -5.64 -3.29 12.45
N LEU A 44 -4.87 -2.22 12.30
CA LEU A 44 -3.45 -2.29 11.99
C LEU A 44 -2.69 -2.60 13.28
N HIS A 45 -2.05 -3.76 13.37
CA HIS A 45 -1.21 -4.07 14.54
C HIS A 45 0.25 -3.67 14.34
N ASP A 46 0.73 -3.61 13.10
CA ASP A 46 2.08 -3.18 12.76
C ASP A 46 2.15 -2.58 11.34
N ALA A 47 1.84 -1.28 11.23
CA ALA A 47 1.89 -0.56 9.96
C ALA A 47 3.31 -0.42 9.39
N ASN A 48 4.34 -0.52 10.24
CA ASN A 48 5.74 -0.36 9.84
C ASN A 48 6.29 -1.61 9.12
N THR A 49 5.49 -2.64 8.91
CA THR A 49 5.83 -3.79 8.06
C THR A 49 5.20 -3.70 6.67
N CYS A 50 4.42 -2.64 6.41
CA CYS A 50 3.75 -2.44 5.13
C CYS A 50 4.77 -2.12 4.04
N ILE A 51 4.86 -3.00 3.04
CA ILE A 51 5.65 -2.79 1.81
C ILE A 51 4.83 -2.17 0.67
N GLU A 52 3.64 -1.64 1.00
CA GLU A 52 2.77 -0.94 0.06
C GLU A 52 2.36 -1.74 -1.18
N CYS A 53 2.34 -3.08 -1.10
CA CYS A 53 2.06 -3.95 -2.25
C CYS A 53 0.65 -3.82 -2.86
N GLY A 54 -0.29 -3.15 -2.19
CA GLY A 54 -1.65 -2.94 -2.70
C GLY A 54 -2.61 -4.14 -2.61
N ALA A 55 -2.16 -5.30 -2.13
CA ALA A 55 -3.00 -6.50 -2.09
C ALA A 55 -4.28 -6.32 -1.26
N CYS A 56 -4.17 -5.65 -0.11
CA CYS A 56 -5.31 -5.42 0.79
C CYS A 56 -6.37 -4.49 0.17
N ALA A 57 -5.95 -3.41 -0.49
CA ALA A 57 -6.83 -2.46 -1.17
C ALA A 57 -7.56 -3.14 -2.35
N LYS A 58 -6.82 -3.88 -3.20
CA LYS A 58 -7.40 -4.61 -4.34
C LYS A 58 -8.45 -5.66 -3.96
N ASN A 59 -8.34 -6.23 -2.76
CA ASN A 59 -9.23 -7.29 -2.28
C ASN A 59 -10.29 -6.81 -1.28
N CYS A 60 -10.37 -5.50 -1.00
CA CYS A 60 -11.39 -4.97 -0.11
C CYS A 60 -12.70 -4.77 -0.89
N PRO A 61 -13.76 -5.55 -0.62
CA PRO A 61 -15.00 -5.52 -1.40
C PRO A 61 -15.78 -4.19 -1.25
N VAL A 62 -15.46 -3.42 -0.22
CA VAL A 62 -16.14 -2.17 0.16
C VAL A 62 -15.21 -0.96 0.07
N GLY A 63 -14.00 -1.12 -0.46
CA GLY A 63 -13.05 -0.02 -0.62
C GLY A 63 -12.66 0.67 0.70
N ALA A 64 -12.62 -0.06 1.81
CA ALA A 64 -12.24 0.48 3.12
C ALA A 64 -10.71 0.69 3.29
N LEU A 65 -9.91 0.25 2.33
CA LEU A 65 -8.44 0.31 2.40
C LEU A 65 -7.89 0.99 1.15
N SER A 66 -6.96 1.91 1.34
CA SER A 66 -6.17 2.53 0.28
C SER A 66 -4.68 2.47 0.63
N VAL A 67 -3.85 2.42 -0.40
CA VAL A 67 -2.39 2.48 -0.30
C VAL A 67 -1.87 2.87 -1.68
N THR A 68 -0.75 3.58 -1.75
CA THR A 68 -0.10 3.98 -3.00
C THR A 68 1.00 2.98 -3.33
N PRO A 69 0.74 1.91 -4.12
CA PRO A 69 1.78 0.99 -4.52
C PRO A 69 2.72 1.62 -5.54
N GLY A 70 4.01 1.37 -5.42
CA GLY A 70 4.97 1.83 -6.42
C GLY A 70 6.41 1.70 -5.96
N VAL A 71 7.31 2.15 -6.83
CA VAL A 71 8.76 2.17 -6.59
C VAL A 71 9.30 3.61 -6.45
N GLY A 72 8.41 4.57 -6.22
CA GLY A 72 8.72 5.98 -5.99
C GLY A 72 9.73 6.56 -6.99
N CYS A 73 10.91 6.93 -6.51
CA CYS A 73 12.00 7.52 -7.29
C CYS A 73 12.46 6.66 -8.48
N ALA A 74 12.42 5.32 -8.36
CA ALA A 74 12.83 4.46 -9.47
C ALA A 74 11.88 4.61 -10.67
N SER A 75 10.59 4.86 -10.43
CA SER A 75 9.61 5.11 -11.49
C SER A 75 9.97 6.36 -12.27
N LEU A 76 10.34 7.44 -11.57
CA LEU A 76 10.77 8.70 -12.18
C LEU A 76 12.04 8.50 -13.01
N VAL A 77 13.06 7.83 -12.46
CA VAL A 77 14.30 7.56 -13.19
C VAL A 77 14.00 6.76 -14.45
N ILE A 78 13.27 5.66 -14.35
CA ILE A 78 12.92 4.82 -15.51
C ILE A 78 12.14 5.64 -16.56
N ALA A 79 11.14 6.42 -16.12
CA ALA A 79 10.35 7.27 -17.01
C ALA A 79 11.21 8.32 -17.71
N SER A 80 12.17 8.95 -17.03
CA SER A 80 13.08 9.91 -17.66
C SER A 80 13.92 9.30 -18.78
N TRP A 81 14.42 8.08 -18.58
CA TRP A 81 15.24 7.40 -19.58
C TRP A 81 14.41 7.01 -20.81
N ILE A 82 13.23 6.42 -20.58
CA ILE A 82 12.32 6.01 -21.66
C ILE A 82 11.87 7.24 -22.47
N ASN A 83 11.43 8.31 -21.81
CA ASN A 83 10.95 9.50 -22.51
C ASN A 83 12.07 10.21 -23.29
N LYS A 84 13.30 10.25 -22.76
CA LYS A 84 14.47 10.73 -23.51
C LYS A 84 14.70 9.93 -24.79
N LEU A 85 14.56 8.60 -24.74
CA LEU A 85 14.68 7.74 -25.92
C LEU A 85 13.53 7.95 -26.92
N LEU A 86 12.32 8.25 -26.44
CA LEU A 86 11.12 8.45 -27.27
C LEU A 86 10.92 9.90 -27.72
N GLY A 87 11.80 10.84 -27.36
CA GLY A 87 11.66 12.27 -27.67
C GLY A 87 10.45 12.93 -27.01
N ARG A 88 10.00 12.43 -25.86
CA ARG A 88 8.83 12.94 -25.12
C ARG A 88 9.26 13.76 -23.92
N GLU A 89 8.48 14.77 -23.57
CA GLU A 89 8.67 15.49 -22.30
C GLU A 89 8.24 14.62 -21.11
N VAL A 90 9.01 14.71 -20.02
CA VAL A 90 8.74 13.99 -18.78
C VAL A 90 7.88 14.86 -17.88
N ILE A 91 6.71 14.38 -17.50
CA ILE A 91 5.90 15.05 -16.48
C ILE A 91 6.59 14.82 -15.13
N THR A 92 7.27 15.86 -14.64
CA THR A 92 7.95 15.86 -13.34
C THR A 92 6.94 16.14 -12.23
N GLY A 93 6.07 15.17 -11.95
CA GLY A 93 5.11 15.24 -10.85
C GLY A 93 5.23 14.01 -9.96
N CYS A 94 5.35 14.23 -8.66
CA CYS A 94 5.17 13.18 -7.65
C CYS A 94 3.65 13.05 -7.42
N CYS A 95 2.98 12.20 -8.20
CA CYS A 95 1.62 11.76 -7.90
C CYS A 95 1.66 10.37 -7.29
#